data_AF-A0A1M5ATU0-F1
#
_entry.id   AF-A0A1M5ATU0-F1
#
_cell.length_a   1.000
_cell.length_b   1.000
_cell.length_c   1.000
_cell.angle_alpha   90.00
_cell.angle_beta   90.00
_cell.angle_gamma   90.00
#
_symmetry.space_group_name_H-M   'P 1'
#
loop_
_entity.id
_entity.type
_entity.pdbx_description
1 polymer ?
#
loop_
_entity_poly.entity_id
_entity_poly.type
_entity_poly.pdbx_seq_one_letter_code
_entity_poly.pdbx_strand_id
1 'polypeptide(L)'
;MKAFGLDRVWWLVSPGNPMKERGPAPLARRMAAARAIMRHPRVAVTDIEARIGTRATADTLAAMRRLYPGVRFVWLMGADNLAQFHLWKDWRWIMDNVPVGVVARPGDRISARMSPAARVYARHRIDGTARHLLGRAQAPAWCFVNVPMVDISSTQIRSNSDWARAVLPEQPPGARGLTPGG
;
A
#
# COMPACT_ATOMS: atom_id res chain seq x y z
N MET A 1 -8.33 8.75 0.56
CA MET A 1 -9.07 8.98 -0.71
C MET A 1 -9.28 10.46 -1.00
N LYS A 2 -10.01 11.21 -0.16
CA LYS A 2 -10.16 12.68 -0.36
C LYS A 2 -8.84 13.46 -0.33
N ALA A 3 -7.83 12.96 0.40
CA ALA A 3 -6.54 13.64 0.52
C ALA A 3 -5.77 13.80 -0.81
N PHE A 4 -5.89 12.87 -1.76
CA PHE A 4 -5.15 12.93 -3.03
C PHE A 4 -6.04 13.05 -4.27
N GLY A 5 -7.35 13.26 -4.08
CA GLY A 5 -8.31 13.33 -5.18
C GLY A 5 -8.48 12.00 -5.93
N LEU A 6 -8.38 10.86 -5.24
CA LEU A 6 -8.45 9.53 -5.85
C LEU A 6 -9.88 8.96 -5.81
N ASP A 7 -10.33 8.40 -6.93
CA ASP A 7 -11.63 7.73 -7.06
C ASP A 7 -11.64 6.36 -6.36
N ARG A 8 -10.54 5.62 -6.50
CA ARG A 8 -10.32 4.27 -5.93
C ARG A 8 -8.88 4.09 -5.49
N VAL A 9 -8.64 3.14 -4.60
CA VAL A 9 -7.30 2.74 -4.14
C VAL A 9 -7.14 1.24 -4.34
N TRP A 10 -6.02 0.81 -4.89
CA TRP A 10 -5.68 -0.61 -4.98
C TRP A 10 -4.64 -0.91 -3.91
N TRP A 11 -4.95 -1.84 -3.01
CA TRP A 11 -4.01 -2.37 -2.04
C TRP A 11 -3.36 -3.61 -2.63
N LEU A 12 -2.11 -3.47 -3.07
CA LEU A 12 -1.30 -4.57 -3.59
C LEU A 12 -0.73 -5.39 -2.44
N VAL A 13 -1.06 -6.69 -2.39
CA VAL A 13 -0.43 -7.64 -1.47
C VAL A 13 0.70 -8.34 -2.21
N SER A 14 1.93 -7.98 -1.90
CA SER A 14 3.09 -8.54 -2.61
C SER A 14 3.27 -10.03 -2.33
N PRO A 15 3.67 -10.87 -3.31
CA PRO A 15 3.92 -12.31 -3.11
C PRO A 15 5.02 -12.61 -2.08
N GLY A 16 5.83 -11.62 -1.69
CA GLY A 16 6.91 -11.76 -0.72
C GLY A 16 8.25 -12.06 -1.40
N ASN A 17 9.35 -11.92 -0.65
CA ASN A 17 10.69 -12.25 -1.15
C ASN A 17 10.94 -13.76 -0.99
N PRO A 18 11.10 -14.53 -2.08
CA PRO A 18 11.37 -15.97 -2.00
C PRO A 18 12.78 -16.31 -1.49
N MET A 19 13.67 -15.32 -1.33
CA MET A 19 15.01 -15.52 -0.76
C MET A 19 15.04 -15.51 0.78
N LYS A 20 13.89 -15.44 1.47
CA LYS A 20 13.83 -15.53 2.94
C LYS A 20 13.34 -16.91 3.36
N GLU A 21 14.15 -17.62 4.16
CA GLU A 21 13.85 -18.97 4.70
C GLU A 21 12.53 -19.03 5.50
N ARG A 22 12.12 -17.91 6.11
CA ARG A 22 10.78 -17.72 6.68
C ARG A 22 10.06 -16.63 5.90
N GLY A 23 9.49 -17.03 4.76
CA GLY A 23 8.62 -16.17 3.97
C GLY A 23 7.40 -15.70 4.78
N PRO A 24 6.81 -14.55 4.44
CA PRO A 24 5.52 -14.17 5.03
C PRO A 24 4.48 -15.28 4.77
N ALA A 25 3.41 -15.33 5.58
CA ALA A 25 2.32 -16.29 5.40
C ALA A 25 1.89 -16.41 3.92
N PRO A 26 1.41 -17.58 3.45
CA PRO A 26 1.06 -17.79 2.04
C PRO A 26 0.21 -16.64 1.50
N LEU A 27 0.46 -16.23 0.25
CA LEU A 27 -0.18 -15.07 -0.37
C LEU A 27 -1.70 -15.10 -0.21
N ALA A 28 -2.34 -16.25 -0.39
CA ALA A 28 -3.77 -16.45 -0.19
C ALA A 28 -4.24 -16.08 1.23
N ARG A 29 -3.49 -16.46 2.26
CA ARG A 29 -3.81 -16.13 3.67
C ARG A 29 -3.64 -14.63 3.95
N ARG A 30 -2.62 -14.00 3.37
CA ARG A 30 -2.42 -12.53 3.48
C ARG A 30 -3.48 -11.75 2.72
N MET A 31 -3.89 -12.22 1.55
CA MET A 31 -5.00 -11.67 0.78
C MET A 31 -6.32 -11.75 1.55
N ALA A 32 -6.61 -12.91 2.17
CA ALA A 32 -7.80 -13.09 3.01
C ALA A 32 -7.80 -12.14 4.21
N ALA A 33 -6.67 -12.03 4.92
CA ALA A 33 -6.53 -11.10 6.04
C ALA A 33 -6.71 -9.63 5.61
N ALA A 34 -6.07 -9.23 4.51
CA ALA A 34 -6.19 -7.87 3.98
C ALA A 34 -7.64 -7.54 3.57
N ARG A 35 -8.36 -8.48 2.94
CA ARG A 35 -9.78 -8.33 2.60
C ARG A 35 -10.68 -8.26 3.84
N ALA A 36 -10.37 -9.02 4.89
CA ALA A 36 -11.13 -8.98 6.14
C ALA A 36 -10.99 -7.63 6.87
N ILE A 37 -9.79 -7.05 6.82
CA ILE A 37 -9.46 -5.75 7.44
C ILE A 37 -10.03 -4.58 6.63
N MET A 38 -9.87 -4.61 5.30
CA MET A 38 -10.22 -3.50 4.43
C MET A 38 -11.60 -3.68 3.79
N ARG A 39 -12.64 -3.20 4.48
CA ARG A 39 -14.04 -3.29 4.02
C ARG A 39 -14.55 -2.05 3.26
N HIS A 40 -13.67 -1.09 2.94
CA HIS A 40 -14.09 0.16 2.30
C HIS A 40 -14.43 -0.06 0.81
N PRO A 41 -15.60 0.36 0.30
CA PRO A 41 -16.10 0.04 -1.05
C PRO A 41 -15.31 0.65 -2.22
N ARG A 42 -14.27 1.43 -1.90
CA ARG A 42 -13.40 2.11 -2.87
C ARG A 42 -11.94 1.64 -2.75
N VAL A 43 -11.69 0.64 -1.91
CA VAL A 43 -10.40 -0.04 -1.82
C VAL A 43 -10.54 -1.44 -2.37
N ALA A 44 -9.75 -1.76 -3.40
CA ALA A 44 -9.66 -3.10 -3.95
C ALA A 44 -8.37 -3.76 -3.45
N VAL A 45 -8.48 -4.88 -2.74
CA VAL A 45 -7.31 -5.69 -2.37
C VAL A 45 -6.97 -6.63 -3.53
N THR A 46 -5.74 -6.57 -4.02
CA THR A 46 -5.32 -7.28 -5.24
C THR A 46 -3.97 -7.95 -5.12
N ASP A 47 -3.84 -9.09 -5.78
CA ASP A 47 -2.65 -9.89 -6.01
C ASP A 47 -2.07 -9.67 -7.41
N ILE A 48 -2.29 -8.49 -7.99
CA ILE A 48 -1.95 -8.17 -9.39
C ILE A 48 -0.48 -8.46 -9.74
N GLU A 49 0.45 -8.29 -8.78
CA GLU A 49 1.86 -8.66 -8.95
C GLU A 49 2.03 -10.14 -9.31
N ALA A 50 1.30 -11.03 -8.63
CA ALA A 50 1.33 -12.47 -8.89
C ALA A 50 0.67 -12.81 -10.23
N ARG A 51 -0.42 -12.12 -10.60
CA ARG A 51 -1.14 -12.33 -11.86
C ARG A 51 -0.35 -11.88 -13.09
N ILE A 52 0.40 -10.79 -12.97
CA ILE A 52 1.23 -10.25 -14.06
C ILE A 52 2.63 -10.90 -14.05
N GLY A 53 3.02 -11.57 -12.97
CA GLY A 53 4.33 -12.22 -12.84
C GLY A 53 5.46 -11.23 -12.55
N THR A 54 5.14 -10.06 -11.98
CA THR A 54 6.12 -9.00 -11.65
C THR A 54 6.46 -9.01 -10.16
N ARG A 55 7.69 -8.61 -9.83
CA ARG A 55 8.14 -8.48 -8.43
C ARG A 55 8.67 -7.10 -8.08
N ALA A 56 9.02 -6.29 -9.08
CA ALA A 56 9.43 -4.92 -8.90
C ALA A 56 8.26 -3.98 -9.22
N THR A 57 8.07 -2.97 -8.37
CA THR A 57 6.97 -2.01 -8.53
C THR A 57 6.99 -1.28 -9.87
N ALA A 58 8.18 -0.97 -10.41
CA ALA A 58 8.29 -0.36 -11.74
C ALA A 58 7.69 -1.25 -12.84
N ASP A 59 8.04 -2.55 -12.85
CA ASP A 59 7.53 -3.52 -13.81
C ASP A 59 5.99 -3.67 -13.68
N THR A 60 5.49 -3.74 -12.44
CA THR A 60 4.05 -3.80 -12.15
C THR A 60 3.31 -2.57 -12.66
N LEU A 61 3.82 -1.37 -12.37
CA LEU A 61 3.22 -0.11 -12.81
C LEU A 61 3.25 0.02 -14.34
N ALA A 62 4.34 -0.41 -15.00
CA ALA A 62 4.44 -0.40 -16.45
C ALA A 62 3.39 -1.32 -17.10
N ALA A 63 3.23 -2.53 -16.58
CA ALA A 63 2.22 -3.47 -17.06
C ALA A 63 0.80 -2.96 -16.79
N MET A 64 0.52 -2.42 -15.61
CA MET A 64 -0.78 -1.87 -15.26
C MET A 64 -1.19 -0.71 -16.19
N ARG A 65 -0.26 0.19 -16.52
CA ARG A 65 -0.53 1.28 -17.47
C ARG A 65 -0.87 0.78 -18.86
N ARG A 66 -0.24 -0.31 -19.31
CA ARG A 66 -0.54 -0.94 -20.61
C ARG A 66 -1.90 -1.64 -20.60
N LEU A 67 -2.24 -2.33 -19.51
CA LEU A 67 -3.51 -3.04 -19.36
C LEU A 67 -4.70 -2.09 -19.18
N TYR A 68 -4.47 -0.91 -18.61
CA TYR A 68 -5.51 0.06 -18.28
C TYR A 68 -5.17 1.47 -18.81
N PRO A 69 -5.15 1.69 -20.14
CA PRO A 69 -4.72 2.95 -20.74
C PRO A 69 -5.61 4.15 -20.37
N GLY A 70 -6.88 3.92 -20.05
CA GLY A 70 -7.81 4.96 -19.58
C GLY A 70 -7.71 5.29 -18.10
N VAL A 71 -6.83 4.62 -17.35
CA VAL A 71 -6.73 4.78 -15.89
C VAL A 71 -5.50 5.61 -15.52
N ARG A 72 -5.72 6.60 -14.66
CA ARG A 72 -4.66 7.42 -14.08
C ARG A 72 -4.17 6.79 -12.78
N PHE A 73 -2.95 6.26 -12.81
CA PHE A 73 -2.35 5.66 -11.62
C PHE A 73 -1.62 6.71 -10.79
N VAL A 74 -1.73 6.60 -9.48
CA VAL A 74 -0.90 7.29 -8.49
C VAL A 74 -0.31 6.22 -7.59
N TRP A 75 1.01 6.25 -7.40
CA TRP A 75 1.69 5.34 -6.49
C TRP A 75 1.65 5.90 -5.07
N LEU A 76 1.12 5.13 -4.11
CA LEU A 76 1.05 5.53 -2.71
C LEU A 76 2.07 4.75 -1.88
N MET A 77 2.87 5.45 -1.07
CA MET A 77 3.83 4.82 -0.16
C MET A 77 3.91 5.57 1.18
N GLY A 78 4.47 4.91 2.19
CA GLY A 78 4.82 5.55 3.46
C GLY A 78 6.09 6.41 3.35
N ALA A 79 6.25 7.33 4.30
CA ALA A 79 7.44 8.17 4.42
C ALA A 79 8.73 7.37 4.69
N ASP A 80 8.61 6.26 5.40
CA ASP A 80 9.66 5.25 5.61
C ASP A 80 10.16 4.67 4.27
N ASN A 81 9.24 4.27 3.38
CA ASN A 81 9.58 3.77 2.06
C ASN A 81 10.28 4.84 1.21
N LEU A 82 9.85 6.11 1.31
CA LEU A 82 10.47 7.20 0.56
C LEU A 82 11.98 7.34 0.87
N ALA A 83 12.38 7.14 2.14
CA ALA A 83 13.78 7.24 2.55
C ALA A 83 14.68 6.26 1.78
N GLN A 84 14.20 5.04 1.51
CA GLN A 84 14.93 3.98 0.80
C GLN A 84 14.52 3.84 -0.68
N PHE A 85 13.61 4.67 -1.17
CA PHE A 85 13.01 4.53 -2.50
C PHE A 85 14.02 4.59 -3.64
N HIS A 86 15.11 5.33 -3.47
CA HIS A 86 16.22 5.42 -4.43
C HIS A 86 16.98 4.10 -4.65
N LEU A 87 16.76 3.10 -3.80
CA LEU A 87 17.31 1.75 -3.94
C LEU A 87 16.39 0.81 -4.73
N TRP A 88 15.16 1.25 -5.04
CA TRP A 88 14.22 0.43 -5.80
C TRP A 88 14.66 0.35 -7.26
N LYS A 89 14.44 -0.80 -7.88
CA LYS A 89 14.64 -1.00 -9.31
C LYS A 89 13.83 0.05 -10.08
N ASP A 90 14.50 0.78 -10.97
CA ASP A 90 13.92 1.80 -11.84
C ASP A 90 13.08 2.87 -11.10
N TRP A 91 13.48 3.25 -9.90
CA TRP A 91 12.76 4.26 -9.09
C TRP A 91 12.57 5.60 -9.82
N ARG A 92 13.52 6.01 -10.67
CA ARG A 92 13.40 7.21 -11.51
C ARG A 92 12.29 7.06 -12.53
N TRP A 93 12.22 5.90 -13.20
CA TRP A 93 11.13 5.62 -14.12
C TRP A 93 9.76 5.74 -13.42
N ILE A 94 9.64 5.25 -12.18
CA ILE A 94 8.42 5.41 -11.39
C ILE A 94 8.09 6.91 -11.21
N MET A 95 9.05 7.72 -10.75
CA MET A 95 8.85 9.16 -10.54
C MET A 95 8.51 9.91 -11.83
N ASP A 96 9.16 9.55 -12.93
CA ASP A 96 9.01 10.23 -14.22
C ASP A 96 7.70 9.87 -14.91
N ASN A 97 7.12 8.71 -14.60
CA ASN A 97 5.93 8.21 -15.28
C ASN A 97 4.68 8.29 -14.41
N VAL A 98 4.78 8.10 -13.09
CA VAL A 98 3.61 7.95 -12.20
C VAL A 98 3.66 8.99 -11.09
N PRO A 99 2.59 9.78 -10.85
CA PRO A 99 2.53 10.65 -9.69
C PRO A 99 2.65 9.87 -8.38
N VAL A 100 3.38 10.40 -7.40
CA VAL A 100 3.67 9.70 -6.13
C VAL A 100 3.08 10.43 -4.92
N GLY A 101 2.24 9.73 -4.16
CA GLY A 101 1.68 10.22 -2.90
C GLY A 101 2.39 9.58 -1.71
N VAL A 102 3.03 10.40 -0.89
CA VAL A 102 3.77 9.96 0.30
C VAL A 102 3.00 10.32 1.55
N VAL A 103 2.75 9.33 2.39
CA VAL A 103 1.98 9.47 3.63
C VAL A 103 2.92 9.32 4.82
N ALA A 104 3.01 10.35 5.65
CA ALA A 104 3.88 10.37 6.82
C ALA A 104 3.10 10.25 8.13
N ARG A 105 3.63 9.39 9.01
CA ARG A 105 3.25 9.34 10.43
C ARG A 105 4.02 10.42 11.21
N PRO A 106 3.54 10.82 12.40
CA PRO A 106 4.32 11.64 13.31
C PRO A 106 5.68 10.97 13.59
N GLY A 107 6.80 11.65 13.32
CA GLY A 107 8.16 11.12 13.50
C GLY A 107 8.96 10.89 12.21
N ASP A 108 8.32 10.44 11.12
CA ASP A 108 9.02 10.04 9.87
C ASP A 108 9.38 11.21 8.94
N ARG A 109 9.21 12.44 9.41
CA ARG A 109 9.20 13.64 8.55
C ARG A 109 10.56 14.05 8.04
N ILE A 110 11.62 13.82 8.80
CA ILE A 110 12.94 14.37 8.50
C ILE A 110 13.65 13.47 7.48
N SER A 111 13.75 12.17 7.76
CA SER A 111 14.39 11.19 6.87
C SER A 111 13.75 11.16 5.48
N ALA A 112 12.42 11.20 5.40
CA ALA A 112 11.69 11.17 4.14
C ALA A 112 11.94 12.43 3.27
N ARG A 113 11.98 13.61 3.89
CA ARG A 113 12.25 14.89 3.18
C ARG A 113 13.69 15.01 2.72
N MET A 114 14.62 14.34 3.40
CA MET A 114 16.03 14.31 3.04
C MET A 114 16.39 13.19 2.06
N SER A 115 15.41 12.38 1.64
CA SER A 115 15.64 11.26 0.73
C SER A 115 16.22 11.74 -0.61
N PRO A 116 17.03 10.92 -1.30
CA PRO A 116 17.54 11.26 -2.63
C PRO A 116 16.43 11.56 -3.63
N ALA A 117 15.30 10.83 -3.56
CA ALA A 117 14.15 11.08 -4.42
C ALA A 117 13.52 12.46 -4.15
N ALA A 118 13.34 12.84 -2.88
CA ALA A 118 12.81 14.16 -2.50
C ALA A 118 13.72 15.30 -2.98
N ARG A 119 15.04 15.11 -2.94
CA ARG A 119 16.03 16.08 -3.42
C ARG A 119 16.02 16.21 -4.95
N VAL A 120 16.10 15.09 -5.67
CA VAL A 120 16.15 15.07 -7.14
C VAL A 120 14.87 15.64 -7.76
N TYR A 121 13.71 15.35 -7.14
CA TYR A 121 12.40 15.77 -7.65
C TYR A 121 11.81 16.97 -6.91
N ALA A 122 12.60 17.76 -6.18
CA ALA A 122 12.11 18.87 -5.34
C ALA A 122 11.20 19.84 -6.11
N ARG A 123 11.56 20.19 -7.36
CA ARG A 123 10.78 21.09 -8.22
C ARG A 123 9.41 20.55 -8.66
N HIS A 124 9.19 19.24 -8.56
CA HIS A 124 7.96 18.57 -8.96
C HIS A 124 7.03 18.30 -7.76
N ARG A 125 7.37 18.85 -6.59
CA ARG A 125 6.60 18.66 -5.36
C ARG A 125 5.35 19.53 -5.38
N ILE A 126 4.19 18.89 -5.25
CA ILE A 126 2.92 19.54 -4.97
C ILE A 126 2.84 19.81 -3.47
N ASP A 127 2.42 21.02 -3.10
CA ASP A 127 2.23 21.39 -1.72
C ASP A 127 1.13 20.56 -1.04
N GLY A 128 1.28 20.31 0.26
CA GLY A 128 0.33 19.51 1.04
C GLY A 128 -1.09 20.11 1.13
N THR A 129 -1.25 21.40 0.87
CA THR A 129 -2.56 22.09 0.72
C THR A 129 -3.21 21.78 -0.64
N ALA A 130 -2.40 21.66 -1.69
CA ALA A 130 -2.80 21.33 -3.06
C ALA A 130 -2.84 19.82 -3.35
N ARG A 131 -2.68 18.98 -2.32
CA ARG A 131 -2.63 17.50 -2.41
C ARG A 131 -3.74 16.85 -3.24
N HIS A 132 -4.93 17.46 -3.27
CA HIS A 132 -6.08 16.97 -4.02
C HIS A 132 -5.86 16.99 -5.54
N LEU A 133 -4.88 17.75 -6.03
CA LEU A 133 -4.49 17.81 -7.44
C LEU A 133 -3.65 16.61 -7.88
N LEU A 134 -3.07 15.84 -6.95
CA LEU A 134 -2.12 14.77 -7.28
C LEU A 134 -2.74 13.70 -8.20
N GLY A 135 -3.99 13.28 -7.94
CA GLY A 135 -4.73 12.34 -8.80
C GLY A 135 -4.91 12.82 -10.23
N ARG A 136 -4.75 14.12 -10.48
CA ARG A 136 -4.88 14.77 -11.78
C ARG A 136 -3.58 15.38 -12.31
N ALA A 137 -2.46 15.22 -11.62
CA ALA A 137 -1.17 15.70 -12.08
C ALA A 137 -0.59 14.82 -13.19
N GLN A 138 0.23 15.41 -14.05
CA GLN A 138 1.11 14.66 -14.95
C GLN A 138 2.42 14.39 -14.22
N ALA A 139 2.97 13.20 -14.42
CA ALA A 139 4.31 12.90 -13.91
C ALA A 139 5.37 13.67 -14.71
N PRO A 140 6.50 14.04 -14.08
CA PRO A 140 6.82 13.85 -12.67
C PRO A 140 6.02 14.80 -11.76
N ALA A 141 5.39 14.21 -10.74
CA ALA A 141 4.67 14.95 -9.70
C ALA A 141 4.63 14.13 -8.43
N TRP A 142 4.85 14.76 -7.27
CA TRP A 142 4.73 14.05 -6.01
C TRP A 142 4.23 14.95 -4.89
N CYS A 143 3.56 14.37 -3.91
CA CYS A 143 3.03 15.11 -2.77
C CYS A 143 3.33 14.37 -1.48
N PHE A 144 3.68 15.12 -0.44
CA PHE A 144 3.93 14.61 0.90
C PHE A 144 2.84 15.12 1.83
N VAL A 145 2.10 14.22 2.47
CA VAL A 145 1.01 14.57 3.40
C VAL A 145 1.22 13.93 4.76
N ASN A 146 0.90 14.71 5.79
CA ASN A 146 0.80 14.21 7.14
C ASN A 146 -0.62 13.68 7.34
N VAL A 147 -0.75 12.45 7.84
CA VAL A 147 -2.03 11.95 8.32
C VAL A 147 -2.01 11.90 9.85
N PRO A 148 -3.10 12.30 10.52
CA PRO A 148 -3.23 12.08 11.96
C PRO A 148 -3.15 10.58 12.27
N MET A 149 -2.66 10.27 13.47
CA MET A 149 -2.33 8.91 13.90
C MET A 149 -3.58 8.02 13.84
N VAL A 150 -3.50 6.95 13.05
CA VAL A 150 -4.28 5.73 13.31
C VAL A 150 -3.22 4.66 13.58
N ASP A 151 -3.18 4.21 14.84
CA ASP A 151 -2.12 3.42 15.44
C ASP A 151 -2.08 1.98 14.92
N ILE A 152 -1.66 1.82 13.67
CA ILE A 152 -1.57 0.50 13.04
C ILE A 152 -0.31 0.46 12.18
N SER A 153 0.80 -0.02 12.74
CA SER A 153 2.00 -0.38 11.97
C SER A 153 1.95 -1.87 11.60
N SER A 154 2.34 -2.22 10.36
CA SER A 154 2.42 -3.61 9.90
C SER A 154 3.39 -4.46 10.74
N THR A 155 4.29 -3.81 11.48
CA THR A 155 5.26 -4.46 12.38
C THR A 155 4.64 -4.77 13.75
N GLN A 156 3.85 -3.85 14.35
CA GLN A 156 3.08 -4.15 15.57
C GLN A 156 2.00 -5.23 15.35
N ILE A 157 1.40 -5.27 14.16
CA ILE A 157 0.45 -6.35 13.78
C ILE A 157 1.13 -7.73 13.75
N ARG A 158 2.45 -7.77 13.49
CA ARG A 158 3.22 -9.02 13.42
C ARG A 158 3.73 -9.49 14.80
N SER A 159 3.79 -8.61 15.81
CA SER A 159 4.39 -8.93 17.11
C SER A 159 3.41 -9.33 18.20
N ASN A 160 2.11 -9.00 18.10
CA ASN A 160 1.09 -9.42 19.08
C ASN A 160 0.26 -10.59 18.54
N SER A 161 0.39 -11.79 19.12
CA SER A 161 -0.48 -12.94 18.81
C SER A 161 -1.91 -12.80 19.37
N ASP A 162 -2.16 -11.79 20.21
CA ASP A 162 -3.45 -11.58 20.88
C ASP A 162 -4.47 -10.75 20.08
N TRP A 163 -4.09 -10.13 18.95
CA TRP A 163 -5.04 -9.30 18.19
C TRP A 163 -6.10 -10.12 17.44
N ALA A 164 -5.81 -11.40 17.12
CA ALA A 164 -6.76 -12.31 16.48
C ALA A 164 -8.03 -12.53 17.33
N ARG A 165 -7.96 -12.22 18.64
CA ARG A 165 -9.04 -12.40 19.60
C ARG A 165 -9.89 -11.14 19.83
N ALA A 166 -9.38 -9.94 19.51
CA ALA A 166 -10.07 -8.67 19.76
C ALA A 166 -10.91 -8.14 18.58
N VAL A 167 -10.83 -8.78 17.39
CA VAL A 167 -11.50 -8.30 16.15
C VAL A 167 -12.54 -9.30 15.61
N LEU A 168 -12.75 -10.42 16.31
CA LEU A 168 -13.88 -11.32 16.05
C LEU A 168 -14.95 -11.04 17.11
N PRO A 169 -16.19 -10.65 16.75
CA PRO A 169 -17.29 -10.82 17.70
C PRO A 169 -17.37 -12.30 18.05
N GLU A 170 -17.58 -12.62 19.32
CA GLU A 170 -17.86 -13.99 19.75
C GLU A 170 -18.98 -14.56 18.87
N GLN A 171 -18.80 -15.79 18.42
CA GLN A 171 -19.84 -16.55 17.76
C GLN A 171 -21.07 -16.57 18.68
N PRO A 172 -22.28 -16.26 18.19
CA PRO A 172 -23.46 -16.43 19.03
C PRO A 172 -23.56 -17.91 19.45
N PRO A 173 -23.90 -18.20 20.72
CA PRO A 173 -24.04 -19.58 21.18
C PRO A 173 -25.30 -20.17 20.54
N GLY A 174 -25.16 -21.15 19.65
CA GLY A 174 -26.35 -21.77 19.05
C GLY A 174 -26.11 -22.73 17.91
N ALA A 175 -25.45 -23.86 18.17
CA ALA A 175 -25.73 -25.13 17.49
C ALA A 175 -25.12 -26.28 18.31
N ARG A 176 -25.74 -26.59 19.46
CA ARG A 176 -25.54 -27.89 20.09
C ARG A 176 -26.37 -28.91 19.32
N GLY A 177 -25.72 -30.03 19.01
CA GLY A 177 -26.37 -31.32 18.89
C GLY A 177 -26.62 -31.78 17.48
N LEU A 178 -25.69 -32.58 16.96
CA LEU A 178 -25.99 -33.82 16.22
C LEU A 178 -24.73 -34.69 16.33
N THR A 179 -24.73 -35.57 17.31
CA THR A 179 -23.79 -36.68 17.44
C THR A 179 -24.02 -37.67 16.30
N PRO A 180 -22.97 -38.22 15.67
CA PRO A 180 -23.12 -39.40 14.83
C PRO A 180 -22.94 -40.65 15.71
N GLY A 181 -23.87 -41.60 15.62
CA GLY A 181 -23.69 -42.92 16.18
C GLY A 181 -24.90 -43.82 15.95
N GLY A 182 -24.63 -45.02 15.41
CA GLY A 182 -25.52 -46.19 15.46
C GLY A 182 -26.44 -46.35 14.28
#